data_AF-A0AAD6X4D8-F1
#
_entry.id   AF-A0AAD6X4D8-F1
#
_cell.length_a   1.000
_cell.length_b   1.000
_cell.length_c   1.000
_cell.angle_alpha   90.00
_cell.angle_beta   90.00
_cell.angle_gamma   90.00
#
_symmetry.space_group_name_H-M   'P 1'
#
loop_
_entity.id
_entity.type
_entity.pdbx_description
1 polymer ?
#
loop_
_entity_poly.entity_id
_entity_poly.type
_entity_poly.pdbx_seq_one_letter_code
_entity_poly.pdbx_strand_id
1 'polypeptide(L)'
;MTSSEADDLAVVLGLKSDPVKNVALGQERVRHARFMFELHNKIRVKTEQEQDRIWSQFCALYLPATVDRLLDLPVPADAETPIELEDFIAYNPWHETLVQLQHIPYVAKYLRSHSPIAAPGKRLPQILADRLADVSAPWEAKMTAVPRNEQLREYYIAAAGSAIQLLCTLCTHFVNETNRNSVISDDTQQRLFPILSVWSHRYNRQFLGIVSRRMLGYISRAPGWEQAFNSVRSSTKNWGVCGLPLCNVRKDLRVCAKCQTVRYCDSVHQRKDWSGVSNHKLSCFKTEY
;
A
#
# COMPACT_ATOMS: atom_id res chain seq x y z
N MET A 1 -14.45 9.89 -25.08
CA MET A 1 -14.59 9.16 -23.80
C MET A 1 -14.00 10.03 -22.72
N THR A 2 -14.74 10.32 -21.65
CA THR A 2 -14.18 11.09 -20.52
C THR A 2 -13.08 10.26 -19.84
N SER A 3 -11.92 10.87 -19.60
CA SER A 3 -10.86 10.27 -18.79
C SER A 3 -11.44 9.84 -17.45
N SER A 4 -11.17 8.62 -17.01
CA SER A 4 -11.58 8.20 -15.67
C SER A 4 -10.66 8.82 -14.62
N GLU A 5 -11.12 9.05 -13.39
CA GLU A 5 -10.27 9.61 -12.33
C GLU A 5 -9.10 8.67 -11.97
N ALA A 6 -9.24 7.36 -12.19
CA ALA A 6 -8.15 6.41 -12.12
C ALA A 6 -7.09 6.64 -13.22
N ASP A 7 -7.50 7.06 -14.42
CA ASP A 7 -6.57 7.43 -15.48
C ASP A 7 -5.87 8.75 -15.16
N ASP A 8 -6.58 9.74 -14.61
CA ASP A 8 -5.97 11.00 -14.19
C ASP A 8 -4.90 10.78 -13.10
N LEU A 9 -5.15 9.86 -12.15
CA LEU A 9 -4.14 9.37 -11.20
C LEU A 9 -2.93 8.76 -11.91
N ALA A 10 -3.17 7.85 -12.85
CA ALA A 10 -2.08 7.20 -13.59
C ALA A 10 -1.25 8.19 -14.40
N VAL A 11 -1.89 9.23 -14.95
CA VAL A 11 -1.22 10.32 -15.67
C VAL A 11 -0.34 11.13 -14.74
N VAL A 12 -0.85 11.56 -13.58
CA VAL A 12 -0.04 12.31 -12.60
C VAL A 12 1.14 11.46 -12.14
N LEU A 13 0.93 10.17 -11.87
CA LEU A 13 2.00 9.25 -11.45
C LEU A 13 2.99 8.86 -12.57
N GLY A 14 2.84 9.36 -13.80
CA GLY A 14 3.70 9.03 -14.93
C GLY A 14 3.60 7.56 -15.37
N LEU A 15 2.46 6.92 -15.10
CA LEU A 15 2.13 5.54 -15.49
C LEU A 15 1.38 5.48 -16.83
N LYS A 16 0.73 6.59 -17.21
CA LYS A 16 0.00 6.76 -18.47
C LYS A 16 0.41 8.07 -19.11
N SER A 17 0.64 8.07 -20.42
CA SER A 17 1.02 9.29 -21.15
C SER A 17 -0.20 10.17 -21.45
N ASP A 18 -0.11 11.46 -21.13
CA ASP A 18 -1.06 12.50 -21.54
C ASP A 18 -0.31 13.75 -22.01
N PRO A 19 -0.47 14.18 -23.28
CA PRO A 19 0.31 15.28 -23.85
C PRO A 19 0.07 16.64 -23.18
N VAL A 20 -1.05 16.81 -22.45
CA VAL A 20 -1.43 18.08 -21.81
C VAL A 20 -1.08 18.06 -20.32
N LYS A 21 -1.24 16.93 -19.65
CA LYS A 21 -1.14 16.82 -18.18
C LYS A 21 0.17 16.21 -17.68
N ASN A 22 1.02 15.68 -18.56
CA ASN A 22 2.27 15.03 -18.18
C ASN A 22 3.19 15.99 -17.40
N VAL A 23 3.64 15.53 -16.24
CA VAL A 23 4.79 16.09 -15.55
C VAL A 23 6.04 15.52 -16.21
N ALA A 24 7.00 16.37 -16.59
CA ALA A 24 8.22 15.92 -17.26
C ALA A 24 8.97 14.90 -16.39
N LEU A 25 9.71 13.99 -17.04
CA LEU A 25 10.62 13.10 -16.33
C LEU A 25 11.64 13.94 -15.54
N GLY A 26 11.92 13.55 -14.30
CA GLY A 26 12.83 14.27 -13.41
C GLY A 26 12.18 15.40 -12.60
N GLN A 27 10.90 15.72 -12.81
CA GLN A 27 10.13 16.66 -11.97
C GLN A 27 9.32 15.91 -10.89
N GLU A 28 10.00 15.08 -10.11
CA GLU A 28 9.33 14.14 -9.22
C GLU A 28 8.74 14.82 -7.96
N ARG A 29 9.28 15.97 -7.55
CA ARG A 29 8.68 16.76 -6.47
C ARG A 29 7.39 17.41 -6.94
N VAL A 30 7.37 17.96 -8.14
CA VAL A 30 6.16 18.50 -8.76
C VAL A 30 5.11 17.40 -8.88
N ARG A 31 5.51 16.21 -9.32
CA ARG A 31 4.64 15.04 -9.37
C ARG A 31 4.04 14.70 -8.01
N HIS A 32 4.88 14.65 -6.98
CA HIS A 32 4.45 14.35 -5.62
C HIS A 32 3.47 15.40 -5.09
N ALA A 33 3.78 16.69 -5.26
CA ALA A 33 2.91 17.79 -4.85
C ALA A 33 1.55 17.72 -5.57
N ARG A 34 1.52 17.50 -6.89
CA ARG A 34 0.27 17.36 -7.65
C ARG A 34 -0.54 16.15 -7.18
N PHE A 35 0.11 15.02 -6.93
CA PHE A 35 -0.56 13.85 -6.38
C PHE A 35 -1.23 14.18 -5.03
N MET A 36 -0.48 14.75 -4.09
CA MET A 36 -0.99 15.03 -2.74
C MET A 36 -2.05 16.12 -2.71
N PHE A 37 -1.80 17.24 -3.38
CA PHE A 37 -2.64 18.43 -3.25
C PHE A 37 -3.83 18.44 -4.23
N GLU A 38 -3.65 17.94 -5.46
CA GLU A 38 -4.71 17.99 -6.48
C GLU A 38 -5.57 16.73 -6.45
N LEU A 39 -4.95 15.54 -6.52
CA LEU A 39 -5.70 14.31 -6.75
C LEU A 39 -6.12 13.61 -5.45
N HIS A 40 -5.19 13.41 -4.52
CA HIS A 40 -5.48 12.71 -3.27
C HIS A 40 -6.55 13.43 -2.45
N ASN A 41 -6.40 14.75 -2.26
CA ASN A 41 -7.41 15.57 -1.59
C ASN A 41 -8.76 15.57 -2.33
N LYS A 42 -8.75 15.65 -3.67
CA LYS A 42 -9.98 15.58 -4.47
C LYS A 42 -10.70 14.25 -4.31
N ILE A 43 -9.98 13.13 -4.20
CA ILE A 43 -10.56 11.81 -3.97
C ILE A 43 -11.09 11.74 -2.54
N ARG A 44 -10.34 12.23 -1.55
CA ARG A 44 -10.70 12.16 -0.12
C ARG A 44 -12.03 12.85 0.21
N VAL A 45 -12.42 13.88 -0.53
CA VAL A 45 -13.70 14.58 -0.31
C VAL A 45 -14.90 13.91 -0.98
N LYS A 46 -14.70 12.82 -1.74
CA LYS A 46 -15.78 12.05 -2.36
C LYS A 46 -16.43 11.10 -1.37
N THR A 47 -17.57 10.53 -1.76
CA THR A 47 -18.22 9.47 -0.98
C THR A 47 -17.32 8.22 -0.91
N GLU A 48 -17.43 7.43 0.16
CA GLU A 48 -16.66 6.18 0.33
C GLU A 48 -16.81 5.25 -0.89
N GLN A 49 -18.04 5.11 -1.41
CA GLN A 49 -18.31 4.30 -2.62
C GLN A 49 -17.57 4.80 -3.87
N GLU A 50 -17.46 6.12 -4.04
CA GLU A 50 -16.70 6.70 -5.16
C GLU A 50 -15.20 6.51 -4.97
N GLN A 51 -14.69 6.68 -3.74
CA GLN A 51 -13.29 6.43 -3.41
C GLN A 51 -12.93 4.97 -3.70
N ASP A 52 -13.74 4.03 -3.20
CA ASP A 52 -13.56 2.59 -3.42
C ASP A 52 -13.57 2.23 -4.91
N ARG A 53 -14.49 2.83 -5.69
CA ARG A 53 -14.54 2.65 -7.14
C ARG A 53 -13.25 3.13 -7.81
N ILE A 54 -12.78 4.33 -7.48
CA ILE A 54 -11.58 4.94 -8.08
C ILE A 54 -10.34 4.12 -7.73
N TRP A 55 -10.14 3.81 -6.44
CA TRP A 55 -8.99 3.03 -5.99
C TRP A 55 -9.04 1.59 -6.49
N SER A 56 -10.21 0.95 -6.54
CA SER A 56 -10.36 -0.39 -7.14
C SER A 56 -10.03 -0.39 -8.62
N GLN A 57 -10.50 0.61 -9.37
CA GLN A 57 -10.20 0.74 -10.80
C GLN A 57 -8.70 0.98 -11.01
N PHE A 58 -8.11 1.92 -10.26
CA PHE A 58 -6.68 2.21 -10.33
C PHE A 58 -5.85 0.98 -10.01
N CYS A 59 -6.17 0.28 -8.92
CA CYS A 59 -5.44 -0.92 -8.49
C CYS A 59 -5.52 -2.03 -9.54
N ALA A 60 -6.71 -2.27 -10.12
CA ALA A 60 -6.88 -3.30 -11.13
C ALA A 60 -6.08 -3.05 -12.42
N LEU A 61 -5.92 -1.78 -12.81
CA LEU A 61 -5.29 -1.40 -14.09
C LEU A 61 -3.81 -1.05 -13.96
N TYR A 62 -3.40 -0.39 -12.87
CA TYR A 62 -2.11 0.29 -12.75
C TYR A 62 -1.25 -0.19 -11.59
N LEU A 63 -1.70 -1.16 -10.78
CA LEU A 63 -0.90 -1.67 -9.66
C LEU A 63 0.47 -2.22 -10.11
N PRO A 64 0.60 -3.06 -11.17
CA PRO A 64 1.92 -3.56 -11.58
C PRO A 64 2.90 -2.44 -11.91
N ALA A 65 2.47 -1.47 -12.74
CA ALA A 65 3.29 -0.31 -13.10
C ALA A 65 3.64 0.57 -11.89
N THR A 66 2.73 0.73 -10.92
CA THR A 66 2.99 1.46 -9.67
C THR A 66 4.07 0.76 -8.85
N VAL A 67 4.02 -0.57 -8.79
CA VAL A 67 5.02 -1.40 -8.10
C VAL A 67 6.37 -1.30 -8.80
N ASP A 68 6.40 -1.39 -10.13
CA ASP A 68 7.65 -1.26 -10.90
C ASP A 68 8.30 0.11 -10.65
N ARG A 69 7.53 1.19 -10.66
CA ARG A 69 8.03 2.54 -10.33
C ARG A 69 8.55 2.66 -8.91
N LEU A 70 7.89 2.04 -7.93
CA LEU A 70 8.40 2.07 -6.57
C LEU A 70 9.70 1.26 -6.45
N LEU A 71 9.84 0.15 -7.16
CA LEU A 71 11.06 -0.67 -7.15
C LEU A 71 12.22 0.03 -7.86
N ASP A 72 11.94 0.70 -8.97
CA ASP A 72 12.89 1.45 -9.80
C ASP A 72 12.52 2.94 -9.80
N LEU A 73 12.88 3.63 -8.71
CA LEU A 73 12.54 5.04 -8.52
C LEU A 73 13.34 5.90 -9.52
N PRO A 74 12.69 6.79 -10.28
CA PRO A 74 13.42 7.79 -11.06
C PRO A 74 14.16 8.75 -10.14
N VAL A 75 15.36 9.15 -10.53
CA VAL A 75 16.12 10.15 -9.80
C VAL A 75 15.44 11.53 -9.99
N PRO A 76 15.02 12.22 -8.92
CA PRO A 76 14.48 13.56 -9.00
C PRO A 76 15.58 14.52 -9.50
N ALA A 77 15.45 15.01 -10.73
CA ALA A 77 16.34 16.05 -11.26
C ALA A 77 16.04 17.43 -10.65
N ASP A 78 14.86 17.57 -10.03
CA ASP A 78 14.38 18.73 -9.28
C ASP A 78 14.71 18.70 -7.78
N ALA A 79 15.51 17.72 -7.33
CA ALA A 79 16.05 17.72 -5.98
C ALA A 79 17.20 18.75 -5.86
N GLU A 80 17.06 19.69 -4.94
CA GLU A 80 18.04 20.76 -4.71
C GLU A 80 19.08 20.35 -3.66
N THR A 81 18.74 19.40 -2.79
CA THR A 81 19.61 18.96 -1.70
C THR A 81 19.69 17.44 -1.58
N PRO A 82 20.81 16.88 -1.06
CA PRO A 82 20.92 15.46 -0.77
C PRO A 82 19.83 14.95 0.20
N ILE A 83 19.41 15.79 1.15
CA ILE A 83 18.37 15.46 2.13
C ILE A 83 17.01 15.24 1.44
N GLU A 84 16.69 16.03 0.43
CA GLU A 84 15.46 15.86 -0.35
C GLU A 84 15.48 14.54 -1.14
N LEU A 85 16.65 14.13 -1.65
CA LEU A 85 16.81 12.85 -2.32
C LEU A 85 16.61 11.67 -1.36
N GLU A 86 17.18 11.74 -0.16
CA GLU A 86 16.98 10.73 0.89
C GLU A 86 15.50 10.59 1.27
N ASP A 87 14.80 11.72 1.49
CA ASP A 87 13.38 11.70 1.81
C ASP A 87 12.55 11.09 0.67
N PHE A 88 12.88 11.41 -0.58
CA PHE A 88 12.19 10.89 -1.76
C PHE A 88 12.33 9.37 -1.91
N ILE A 89 13.51 8.81 -1.58
CA ILE A 89 13.74 7.36 -1.68
C ILE A 89 12.74 6.58 -0.81
N ALA A 90 12.49 7.05 0.41
CA ALA A 90 11.58 6.39 1.33
C ALA A 90 10.12 6.85 1.20
N TYR A 91 9.88 8.09 0.79
CA TYR A 91 8.56 8.71 0.74
C TYR A 91 8.34 9.47 -0.57
N ASN A 92 7.59 8.85 -1.48
CA ASN A 92 7.34 9.30 -2.84
C ASN A 92 5.87 9.02 -3.23
N PRO A 93 5.36 9.57 -4.35
CA PRO A 93 3.94 9.43 -4.68
C PRO A 93 3.50 7.98 -4.97
N TRP A 94 4.39 7.10 -5.43
CA TRP A 94 4.06 5.68 -5.62
C TRP A 94 3.94 4.93 -4.29
N HIS A 95 4.82 5.24 -3.31
CA HIS A 95 4.68 4.77 -1.94
C HIS A 95 3.31 5.18 -1.37
N GLU A 96 2.97 6.47 -1.45
CA GLU A 96 1.68 6.97 -0.94
C GLU A 96 0.49 6.31 -1.63
N THR A 97 0.58 6.12 -2.94
CA THR A 97 -0.44 5.39 -3.69
C THR A 97 -0.60 3.97 -3.15
N LEU A 98 0.50 3.23 -2.91
CA LEU A 98 0.41 1.88 -2.34
C LEU A 98 -0.16 1.87 -0.92
N VAL A 99 0.12 2.89 -0.10
CA VAL A 99 -0.53 3.06 1.22
C VAL A 99 -2.04 3.16 1.07
N GLN A 100 -2.55 3.90 0.07
CA GLN A 100 -3.98 3.97 -0.23
C GLN A 100 -4.51 2.64 -0.77
N LEU A 101 -3.73 1.89 -1.56
CA LEU A 101 -4.19 0.66 -2.19
C LEU A 101 -4.14 -0.57 -1.29
N GLN A 102 -3.38 -0.56 -0.18
CA GLN A 102 -3.04 -1.77 0.57
C GLN A 102 -4.24 -2.57 1.12
N HIS A 103 -5.40 -1.92 1.29
CA HIS A 103 -6.63 -2.56 1.75
C HIS A 103 -7.51 -3.08 0.61
N ILE A 104 -7.19 -2.73 -0.64
CA ILE A 104 -7.94 -3.11 -1.84
C ILE A 104 -7.62 -4.58 -2.19
N PRO A 105 -8.64 -5.46 -2.38
CA PRO A 105 -8.44 -6.88 -2.64
C PRO A 105 -7.54 -7.22 -3.84
N TYR A 106 -7.43 -6.31 -4.81
CA TYR A 106 -6.52 -6.45 -5.95
C TYR A 106 -5.04 -6.50 -5.55
N VAL A 107 -4.63 -5.86 -4.45
CA VAL A 107 -3.26 -5.97 -3.92
C VAL A 107 -3.00 -7.40 -3.43
N ALA A 108 -3.93 -7.95 -2.65
CA ALA A 108 -3.83 -9.33 -2.18
C ALA A 108 -3.85 -10.34 -3.34
N LYS A 109 -4.58 -10.06 -4.43
CA LYS A 109 -4.56 -10.85 -5.66
C LYS A 109 -3.18 -10.78 -6.33
N TYR A 110 -2.67 -9.56 -6.56
CA TYR A 110 -1.38 -9.30 -7.19
C TYR A 110 -0.24 -10.01 -6.46
N LEU A 111 -0.09 -9.75 -5.15
CA LEU A 111 1.01 -10.30 -4.35
C LEU A 111 1.01 -11.84 -4.26
N ARG A 112 -0.07 -12.51 -4.64
CA ARG A 112 -0.17 -13.98 -4.65
C ARG A 112 -0.19 -14.57 -6.06
N SER A 113 -0.32 -13.75 -7.08
CA SER A 113 -0.35 -14.23 -8.46
C SER A 113 0.97 -14.88 -8.82
N HIS A 114 0.89 -15.94 -9.62
CA HIS A 114 2.03 -16.57 -10.26
C HIS A 114 2.29 -15.98 -11.65
N SER A 115 1.49 -15.00 -12.08
CA SER A 115 1.72 -14.28 -13.33
C SER A 115 3.10 -13.61 -13.30
N PRO A 116 3.88 -13.66 -14.39
CA PRO A 116 5.15 -12.93 -14.48
C PRO A 116 5.02 -11.44 -14.17
N ILE A 117 3.89 -10.82 -14.53
CA ILE A 117 3.59 -9.41 -14.26
C ILE A 117 3.57 -9.10 -12.76
N ALA A 118 3.28 -10.08 -11.91
CA ALA A 118 3.21 -9.92 -10.46
C ALA A 118 4.49 -10.32 -9.71
N ALA A 119 5.47 -10.91 -10.41
CA ALA A 119 6.74 -11.32 -9.80
C ALA A 119 7.48 -10.17 -9.10
N PRO A 120 7.53 -8.93 -9.64
CA PRO A 120 8.18 -7.80 -8.96
C PRO A 120 7.59 -7.51 -7.56
N GLY A 121 6.28 -7.70 -7.38
CA GLY A 121 5.60 -7.47 -6.10
C GLY A 121 6.15 -8.25 -4.92
N LYS A 122 6.82 -9.38 -5.17
CA LYS A 122 7.47 -10.21 -4.13
C LYS A 122 8.67 -9.52 -3.48
N ARG A 123 9.31 -8.57 -4.19
CA ARG A 123 10.49 -7.83 -3.72
C ARG A 123 10.14 -6.60 -2.87
N LEU A 124 8.88 -6.15 -2.91
CA LEU A 124 8.44 -4.93 -2.21
C LEU A 124 8.74 -4.91 -0.71
N PRO A 125 8.48 -5.98 0.08
CA PRO A 125 8.76 -5.95 1.51
C PRO A 125 10.24 -5.68 1.79
N GLN A 126 11.13 -6.39 1.10
CA GLN A 126 12.58 -6.22 1.23
C GLN A 126 13.02 -4.80 0.88
N ILE A 127 12.64 -4.30 -0.30
CA ILE A 127 13.06 -2.97 -0.76
C ILE A 127 12.55 -1.86 0.15
N LEU A 128 11.31 -1.96 0.63
CA LEU A 128 10.75 -0.98 1.56
C LEU A 128 11.44 -1.05 2.93
N ALA A 129 11.76 -2.25 3.41
CA ALA A 129 12.48 -2.45 4.66
C ALA A 129 13.90 -1.87 4.61
N ASP A 130 14.63 -2.08 3.50
CA ASP A 130 15.97 -1.53 3.31
C ASP A 130 15.95 -0.01 3.31
N ARG A 131 15.07 0.59 2.49
CA ARG A 131 14.93 2.05 2.40
C ARG A 131 14.57 2.66 3.75
N LEU A 132 13.64 2.04 4.49
CA LEU A 132 13.25 2.51 5.81
C LEU A 132 14.42 2.49 6.80
N ALA A 133 15.24 1.44 6.78
CA ALA A 133 16.43 1.35 7.61
C ALA A 133 17.52 2.38 7.20
N ASP A 134 17.61 2.73 5.92
CA ASP A 134 18.56 3.73 5.44
C ASP A 134 18.15 5.16 5.86
N VAL A 135 16.85 5.48 5.82
CA VAL A 135 16.37 6.86 6.14
C VAL A 135 15.99 7.07 7.60
N SER A 136 15.96 6.02 8.43
CA SER A 136 15.43 6.12 9.79
C SER A 136 16.20 7.09 10.68
N ALA A 137 17.53 7.12 10.57
CA ALA A 137 18.37 7.99 11.38
C ALA A 137 18.16 9.49 11.06
N PRO A 138 18.20 9.94 9.78
CA PRO A 138 17.88 11.33 9.47
C PRO A 138 16.42 11.67 9.81
N TRP A 139 15.46 10.76 9.61
CA TRP A 139 14.06 10.99 10.01
C TRP A 139 13.91 11.15 11.52
N GLU A 140 14.55 10.29 12.31
CA GLU A 140 14.58 10.36 13.77
C GLU A 140 15.09 11.71 14.28
N ALA A 141 16.17 12.22 13.67
CA ALA A 141 16.70 13.55 14.01
C ALA A 141 15.66 14.65 13.75
N LYS A 142 14.95 14.58 12.62
CA LYS A 142 13.89 15.55 12.27
C LYS A 142 12.65 15.42 13.16
N MET A 143 12.30 14.21 13.60
CA MET A 143 11.17 13.97 14.51
C MET A 143 11.44 14.40 15.96
N THR A 144 12.71 14.46 16.37
CA THR A 144 13.13 14.80 17.75
C THR A 144 13.71 16.21 17.88
N ALA A 145 13.97 16.89 16.76
CA ALA A 145 14.46 18.27 16.75
C ALA A 145 13.54 19.21 17.55
N VAL A 146 14.13 19.91 18.52
CA VAL A 146 13.52 20.86 19.45
C VAL A 146 13.08 22.14 18.69
N PRO A 147 11.92 22.75 19.05
CA PRO A 147 10.71 22.84 18.26
C PRO A 147 10.68 24.09 17.35
N ARG A 148 11.43 24.13 16.25
CA ARG A 148 11.26 25.23 15.28
C ARG A 148 10.17 24.98 14.24
N ASN A 149 9.73 23.74 14.04
CA ASN A 149 8.69 23.42 13.05
C ASN A 149 7.89 22.15 13.44
N GLU A 150 6.77 22.32 14.14
CA GLU A 150 5.88 21.22 14.54
C GLU A 150 5.27 20.50 13.34
N GLN A 151 4.92 21.23 12.27
CA GLN A 151 4.36 20.63 11.05
C GLN A 151 5.34 19.66 10.40
N LEU A 152 6.63 20.03 10.35
CA LEU A 152 7.68 19.19 9.81
C LEU A 152 7.86 17.91 10.65
N ARG A 153 7.81 18.04 11.98
CA ARG A 153 7.87 16.89 12.89
C ARG A 153 6.69 15.93 12.65
N GLU A 154 5.46 16.44 12.60
CA GLU A 154 4.27 15.64 12.36
C GLU A 154 4.29 14.97 10.98
N TYR A 155 4.83 15.65 9.97
CA TYR A 155 5.06 15.08 8.65
C TYR A 155 5.94 13.83 8.71
N TYR A 156 7.11 13.86 9.37
CA TYR A 156 7.99 12.69 9.46
C TYR A 156 7.41 11.56 10.31
N ILE A 157 6.65 11.88 11.36
CA ILE A 157 5.93 10.87 12.16
C ILE A 157 4.90 10.15 11.28
N ALA A 158 4.13 10.90 10.47
CA ALA A 158 3.14 10.36 9.56
C ALA A 158 3.78 9.54 8.41
N ALA A 159 4.87 10.04 7.83
CA ALA A 159 5.62 9.35 6.76
C ALA A 159 6.18 8.01 7.26
N ALA A 160 6.87 8.01 8.40
CA ALA A 160 7.39 6.79 9.03
C ALA A 160 6.27 5.80 9.39
N GLY A 161 5.16 6.30 9.93
CA GLY A 161 4.01 5.47 10.26
C GLY A 161 3.41 4.81 9.02
N SER A 162 3.28 5.56 7.93
CA SER A 162 2.71 5.07 6.67
C SER A 162 3.61 4.02 6.01
N ALA A 163 4.93 4.24 6.00
CA ALA A 163 5.91 3.29 5.49
C ALA A 163 5.91 1.97 6.27
N ILE A 164 5.90 2.04 7.60
CA ILE A 164 5.85 0.84 8.45
C ILE A 164 4.50 0.12 8.30
N GLN A 165 3.39 0.86 8.19
CA GLN A 165 2.07 0.26 7.97
C GLN A 165 2.03 -0.49 6.63
N LEU A 166 2.53 0.10 5.55
CA LEU A 166 2.62 -0.56 4.25
C LEU A 166 3.50 -1.82 4.35
N LEU A 167 4.68 -1.72 4.99
CA LEU A 167 5.57 -2.86 5.20
C LEU A 167 4.87 -3.98 5.99
N CYS A 168 4.16 -3.65 7.08
CA CYS A 168 3.39 -4.61 7.85
C CYS A 168 2.35 -5.34 6.98
N THR A 169 1.61 -4.59 6.15
CA THR A 169 0.59 -5.18 5.26
C THR A 169 1.23 -6.10 4.22
N LEU A 170 2.34 -5.69 3.62
CA LEU A 170 3.09 -6.51 2.66
C LEU A 170 3.56 -7.81 3.32
N CYS A 171 4.23 -7.74 4.48
CA CYS A 171 4.67 -8.89 5.27
C CYS A 171 3.53 -9.82 5.67
N THR A 172 2.35 -9.26 5.95
CA THR A 172 1.15 -10.04 6.29
C THR A 172 0.74 -10.98 5.15
N HIS A 173 0.89 -10.56 3.88
CA HIS A 173 0.58 -11.42 2.74
C HIS A 173 1.51 -12.63 2.65
N PHE A 174 2.74 -12.50 3.13
CA PHE A 174 3.79 -13.52 3.13
C PHE A 174 3.96 -14.26 4.47
N VAL A 175 3.02 -14.13 5.41
CA VAL A 175 3.14 -14.75 6.75
C VAL A 175 3.28 -16.29 6.71
N ASN A 176 2.77 -16.93 5.64
CA ASN A 176 2.86 -18.38 5.45
C ASN A 176 4.12 -18.84 4.70
N GLU A 177 5.00 -17.93 4.28
CA GLU A 177 6.27 -18.33 3.67
C GLU A 177 7.09 -19.10 4.71
N THR A 178 7.51 -20.32 4.37
CA THR A 178 8.28 -21.20 5.27
C THR A 178 9.58 -20.53 5.71
N ASN A 179 10.19 -19.77 4.80
CA ASN A 179 11.37 -18.98 5.07
C ASN A 179 11.01 -17.48 5.10
N ARG A 180 10.71 -16.92 6.28
CA ARG A 180 10.45 -15.46 6.39
C ARG A 180 11.65 -14.60 6.02
N ASN A 181 12.86 -15.15 6.10
CA ASN A 181 14.08 -14.43 5.74
C ASN A 181 14.22 -14.25 4.22
N SER A 182 13.36 -14.93 3.42
CA SER A 182 13.21 -14.64 2.00
C SER A 182 12.32 -13.41 1.72
N VAL A 183 11.55 -12.96 2.72
CA VAL A 183 10.66 -11.79 2.62
C VAL A 183 11.40 -10.52 3.03
N ILE A 184 12.09 -10.56 4.19
CA ILE A 184 13.02 -9.53 4.65
C ILE A 184 14.28 -10.24 5.17
N SER A 185 15.45 -9.86 4.67
CA SER A 185 16.73 -10.45 5.05
C SER A 185 17.04 -10.26 6.54
N ASP A 186 17.85 -11.16 7.12
CA ASP A 186 18.25 -11.05 8.53
C ASP A 186 19.03 -9.76 8.81
N ASP A 187 19.87 -9.32 7.87
CA ASP A 187 20.61 -8.06 7.98
C ASP A 187 19.65 -6.87 8.10
N THR A 188 18.71 -6.74 7.17
CA THR A 188 17.70 -5.68 7.20
C THR A 188 16.85 -5.74 8.46
N GLN A 189 16.46 -6.93 8.92
CA GLN A 189 15.73 -7.10 10.19
C GLN A 189 16.54 -6.60 11.39
N GLN A 190 17.84 -6.90 11.45
CA GLN A 190 18.74 -6.43 12.50
C GLN A 190 18.89 -4.91 12.49
N ARG A 191 18.98 -4.29 11.31
CA ARG A 191 19.02 -2.82 11.19
C ARG A 191 17.71 -2.17 11.64
N LEU A 192 16.57 -2.73 11.26
CA LEU A 192 15.24 -2.20 11.61
C LEU A 192 14.87 -2.36 13.08
N PHE A 193 15.29 -3.44 13.73
CA PHE A 193 14.90 -3.76 15.10
C PHE A 193 15.11 -2.60 16.11
N PRO A 194 16.31 -2.00 16.24
CA PRO A 194 16.53 -0.91 17.19
C PRO A 194 15.64 0.32 16.89
N ILE A 195 15.46 0.66 15.62
CA ILE A 195 14.63 1.79 15.17
C ILE A 195 13.17 1.58 15.60
N LEU A 196 12.61 0.42 15.25
CA LEU A 196 11.22 0.10 15.57
C LEU A 196 11.00 0.02 17.07
N SER A 197 11.99 -0.46 17.83
CA SER A 197 11.95 -0.49 19.31
C SER A 197 11.83 0.92 19.87
N VAL A 198 12.70 1.84 19.45
CA VAL A 198 12.68 3.26 19.85
C VAL A 198 11.34 3.91 19.49
N TRP A 199 10.89 3.77 18.24
CA TRP A 199 9.64 4.38 17.79
C TRP A 199 8.40 3.79 18.47
N SER A 200 8.38 2.48 18.73
CA SER A 200 7.28 1.82 19.45
C SER A 200 7.12 2.31 20.90
N HIS A 201 8.22 2.67 21.55
CA HIS A 201 8.25 3.18 22.91
C HIS A 201 7.97 4.68 22.95
N ARG A 202 8.67 5.49 22.15
CA ARG A 202 8.52 6.95 22.17
C ARG A 202 7.13 7.40 21.72
N TYR A 203 6.63 6.81 20.64
CA TYR A 203 5.31 7.15 20.09
C TYR A 203 4.23 6.18 20.59
N ASN A 204 4.37 5.70 21.83
CA ASN A 204 3.43 4.75 22.43
C ASN A 204 1.99 5.28 22.35
N ARG A 205 1.06 4.40 21.96
CA ARG A 205 -0.36 4.70 21.71
C ARG A 205 -0.65 5.65 20.54
N GLN A 206 0.36 6.18 19.86
CA GLN A 206 0.20 6.90 18.61
C GLN A 206 0.30 5.95 17.43
N PHE A 207 -0.12 6.40 16.24
CA PHE A 207 -0.11 5.60 15.01
C PHE A 207 1.26 4.97 14.74
N LEU A 208 2.33 5.78 14.72
CA LEU A 208 3.71 5.30 14.49
C LEU A 208 4.13 4.22 15.51
N GLY A 209 3.84 4.43 16.79
CA GLY A 209 4.22 3.45 17.82
C GLY A 209 3.43 2.14 17.71
N ILE A 210 2.15 2.21 17.32
CA ILE A 210 1.29 1.03 17.10
C ILE A 210 1.83 0.19 15.94
N VAL A 211 2.12 0.81 14.79
CA VAL A 211 2.60 0.07 13.60
C VAL A 211 4.02 -0.44 13.80
N SER A 212 4.89 0.33 14.49
CA SER A 212 6.23 -0.12 14.88
C SER A 212 6.17 -1.36 15.76
N ARG A 213 5.26 -1.40 16.74
CA ARG A 213 5.06 -2.57 17.60
C ARG A 213 4.58 -3.79 16.82
N ARG A 214 3.69 -3.62 15.83
CA ARG A 214 3.24 -4.70 14.95
C ARG A 214 4.42 -5.28 14.17
N MET A 215 5.25 -4.41 13.60
CA MET A 215 6.42 -4.84 12.83
C MET A 215 7.48 -5.53 13.71
N LEU A 216 7.69 -5.05 14.95
CA LEU A 216 8.51 -5.77 15.93
C LEU A 216 7.96 -7.17 16.21
N GLY A 217 6.65 -7.31 16.36
CA GLY A 217 6.01 -8.62 16.53
C GLY A 217 6.27 -9.58 15.36
N TYR A 218 6.29 -9.05 14.13
CA TYR A 218 6.67 -9.80 12.94
C TYR A 218 8.13 -10.27 12.99
N ILE A 219 9.07 -9.33 13.21
CA ILE A 219 10.52 -9.58 13.20
C ILE A 219 10.95 -10.51 14.35
N SER A 220 10.49 -10.24 15.57
CA SER A 220 10.83 -11.03 16.77
C SER A 220 10.14 -12.39 16.83
N ARG A 221 9.23 -12.69 15.90
CA ARG A 221 8.39 -13.90 15.91
C ARG A 221 7.67 -14.08 17.24
N ALA A 222 7.26 -12.97 17.86
CA ALA A 222 6.62 -13.01 19.16
C ALA A 222 5.33 -13.86 19.11
N PRO A 223 5.07 -14.72 20.12
CA PRO A 223 3.88 -15.56 20.15
C PRO A 223 2.58 -14.76 19.99
N GLY A 224 1.60 -15.33 19.30
CA GLY A 224 0.28 -14.71 19.06
C GLY A 224 0.22 -13.75 17.87
N TRP A 225 1.35 -13.19 17.41
CA TRP A 225 1.35 -12.31 16.23
C TRP A 225 1.00 -13.02 14.94
N GLU A 226 1.40 -14.29 14.80
CA GLU A 226 1.05 -15.07 13.62
C GLU A 226 -0.46 -15.25 13.45
N GLN A 227 -1.20 -15.43 14.54
CA GLN A 227 -2.67 -15.48 14.49
C GLN A 227 -3.26 -14.13 14.07
N ALA A 228 -2.71 -13.02 14.58
CA ALA A 228 -3.14 -11.68 14.21
C ALA A 228 -2.89 -11.40 12.71
N PHE A 229 -1.69 -11.72 12.20
CA PHE A 229 -1.36 -11.58 10.79
C PHE A 229 -2.23 -12.49 9.92
N ASN A 230 -2.45 -13.74 10.31
CA ASN A 230 -3.36 -14.63 9.58
C ASN A 230 -4.80 -14.12 9.56
N SER A 231 -5.26 -13.48 10.64
CA SER A 231 -6.57 -12.83 10.71
C SER A 231 -6.64 -11.67 9.71
N VAL A 232 -5.70 -10.72 9.75
CA VAL A 232 -5.63 -9.59 8.80
C VAL A 232 -5.52 -10.07 7.36
N ARG A 233 -4.68 -11.08 7.10
CA ARG A 233 -4.53 -11.70 5.78
C ARG A 233 -5.84 -12.33 5.29
N SER A 234 -6.62 -12.91 6.18
CA SER A 234 -7.90 -13.53 5.84
C SER A 234 -8.96 -12.46 5.53
N SER A 235 -9.01 -11.39 6.32
CA SER A 235 -9.92 -10.27 6.10
C SER A 235 -9.64 -9.53 4.79
N THR A 236 -8.38 -9.24 4.48
CA THR A 236 -7.98 -8.58 3.21
C THR A 236 -8.27 -9.41 1.97
N LYS A 237 -8.27 -10.74 2.09
CA LYS A 237 -8.68 -11.62 0.99
C LYS A 237 -10.18 -11.57 0.78
N ASN A 238 -10.97 -11.52 1.85
CA ASN A 238 -12.42 -11.75 1.83
C ASN A 238 -12.80 -13.05 1.07
N TRP A 239 -11.91 -14.05 1.08
CA TRP A 239 -12.07 -15.32 0.35
C TRP A 239 -12.62 -16.46 1.22
N GLY A 240 -12.64 -16.27 2.54
CA GLY A 240 -13.13 -17.28 3.48
C GLY A 240 -14.63 -17.21 3.73
N VAL A 241 -15.34 -16.25 3.12
CA VAL A 241 -16.77 -16.01 3.33
C VAL A 241 -17.41 -15.53 2.03
N CYS A 242 -18.71 -15.75 1.87
CA CYS A 242 -19.47 -15.18 0.79
C CYS A 242 -19.42 -13.64 0.83
N GLY A 243 -19.23 -13.00 -0.32
CA GLY A 243 -19.13 -11.54 -0.44
C GLY A 243 -20.45 -10.81 -0.26
N LEU A 244 -21.59 -11.50 -0.31
CA LEU A 244 -22.88 -10.88 -0.02
C LEU A 244 -22.96 -10.55 1.48
N PRO A 245 -23.24 -9.29 1.88
CA PRO A 245 -23.38 -8.93 3.28
C PRO A 245 -24.38 -9.84 4.01
N LEU A 246 -24.07 -10.16 5.27
CA LEU A 246 -24.84 -11.05 6.16
C LEU A 246 -24.79 -12.55 5.80
N CYS A 247 -24.23 -12.94 4.65
CA CYS A 247 -24.03 -14.35 4.33
C CYS A 247 -22.76 -14.90 4.99
N ASN A 248 -22.91 -15.84 5.91
CA ASN A 248 -21.78 -16.45 6.64
C ASN A 248 -21.31 -17.79 6.04
N VAL A 249 -21.71 -18.14 4.82
CA VAL A 249 -21.25 -19.37 4.15
C VAL A 249 -19.75 -19.26 3.87
N ARG A 250 -19.00 -20.30 4.25
CA ARG A 250 -17.52 -20.35 4.14
C ARG A 250 -16.98 -21.47 3.24
N LYS A 251 -17.85 -22.37 2.77
CA LYS A 251 -17.50 -23.54 1.96
C LYS A 251 -18.01 -23.39 0.53
N ASP A 252 -17.36 -24.08 -0.41
CA ASP A 252 -17.75 -24.20 -1.81
C ASP A 252 -18.00 -22.86 -2.53
N LEU A 253 -17.25 -21.84 -2.11
CA LEU A 253 -17.37 -20.49 -2.64
C LEU A 253 -16.81 -20.39 -4.06
N ARG A 254 -17.64 -19.90 -4.98
CA ARG A 254 -17.29 -19.62 -6.38
C ARG A 254 -16.73 -18.22 -6.51
N VAL A 255 -15.60 -18.10 -7.18
CA VAL A 255 -14.93 -16.81 -7.42
C VAL A 255 -15.65 -16.03 -8.52
N CYS A 256 -15.75 -14.70 -8.38
CA CYS A 256 -16.24 -13.83 -9.44
C CYS A 256 -15.34 -13.96 -10.67
N ALA A 257 -15.90 -14.37 -11.81
CA ALA A 257 -15.13 -14.66 -13.03
C ALA A 257 -14.41 -13.43 -13.62
N LYS A 258 -14.90 -12.21 -13.35
CA LYS A 258 -14.34 -10.96 -13.89
C LYS A 258 -13.13 -10.47 -13.10
N CYS A 259 -13.31 -10.18 -11.81
CA CYS A 259 -12.26 -9.59 -10.97
C CYS A 259 -11.43 -10.61 -10.21
N GLN A 260 -12.04 -11.75 -9.89
CA GLN A 260 -11.49 -12.80 -9.04
C GLN A 260 -11.06 -12.33 -7.63
N THR A 261 -11.63 -11.21 -7.16
CA THR A 261 -11.35 -10.66 -5.83
C THR A 261 -12.40 -11.05 -4.79
N VAL A 262 -13.65 -11.33 -5.21
CA VAL A 262 -14.78 -11.69 -4.34
C VAL A 262 -15.25 -13.11 -4.65
N ARG A 263 -15.80 -13.81 -3.65
CA ARG A 263 -16.39 -15.14 -3.82
C ARG A 263 -17.84 -15.20 -3.32
N TYR A 264 -18.65 -16.08 -3.88
CA TYR A 264 -20.06 -16.25 -3.54
C TYR A 264 -20.40 -17.72 -3.38
N CYS A 265 -21.33 -18.06 -2.48
CA CYS A 265 -21.81 -19.44 -2.37
C CYS A 265 -22.57 -19.90 -3.62
N ASP A 266 -23.24 -18.98 -4.31
CA ASP A 266 -23.97 -19.25 -5.55
C ASP A 266 -24.13 -17.98 -6.42
N SER A 267 -24.69 -18.15 -7.62
CA SER A 267 -24.95 -17.06 -8.56
C SER A 267 -26.11 -16.14 -8.16
N VAL A 268 -26.99 -16.56 -7.23
CA VAL A 268 -28.06 -15.71 -6.70
C VAL A 268 -27.45 -14.65 -5.80
N HIS A 269 -26.53 -15.03 -4.92
CA HIS A 269 -25.81 -14.12 -4.04
C HIS A 269 -24.97 -13.13 -4.84
N GLN A 270 -24.26 -13.58 -5.88
CA GLN A 270 -23.54 -12.68 -6.77
C GLN A 270 -24.48 -11.65 -7.44
N ARG A 271 -25.64 -12.08 -7.95
CA ARG A 271 -26.61 -11.17 -8.57
C ARG A 271 -27.19 -10.14 -7.59
N LYS A 272 -27.47 -10.56 -6.34
CA LYS A 272 -27.92 -9.66 -5.27
C LYS A 272 -26.84 -8.63 -4.91
N ASP A 273 -25.59 -9.07 -4.83
CA ASP A 273 -24.45 -8.24 -4.49
C ASP A 273 -24.08 -7.26 -5.62
N TRP A 274 -24.37 -7.63 -6.88
CA TRP A 274 -24.00 -6.87 -8.07
C TRP A 274 -24.49 -5.41 -8.05
N SER A 275 -25.77 -5.21 -7.70
CA SER A 275 -26.41 -3.89 -7.61
C SER A 275 -26.98 -3.63 -6.21
N GLY A 276 -26.57 -4.43 -5.22
CA GLY A 276 -27.06 -4.36 -3.85
C GLY A 276 -26.31 -3.33 -3.00
N VAL A 277 -26.34 -3.53 -1.68
CA VAL A 277 -25.74 -2.63 -0.68
C VAL A 277 -24.23 -2.43 -0.90
N SER A 278 -23.50 -3.51 -1.18
CA SER A 278 -22.06 -3.51 -1.47
C SER A 278 -21.73 -3.03 -2.89
N ASN A 279 -22.72 -3.04 -3.79
CA ASN A 279 -22.62 -2.65 -5.20
C ASN A 279 -21.35 -3.16 -5.89
N HIS A 280 -21.13 -4.47 -5.89
CA HIS A 280 -19.91 -5.09 -6.42
C HIS A 280 -19.57 -4.65 -7.86
N LYS A 281 -20.59 -4.29 -8.66
CA LYS A 281 -20.40 -3.76 -10.01
C LYS A 281 -19.43 -2.58 -10.06
N LEU A 282 -19.42 -1.71 -9.05
CA LEU A 282 -18.54 -0.53 -9.00
C LEU A 282 -17.07 -0.89 -8.73
N SER A 283 -16.79 -2.00 -8.06
CA SER A 283 -15.43 -2.43 -7.72
C SER A 283 -14.94 -3.64 -8.54
N CYS A 284 -15.74 -4.10 -9.50
CA CYS A 284 -15.46 -5.30 -10.31
C CYS A 284 -14.78 -4.96 -11.65
N PHE A 285 -13.45 -5.01 -11.65
CA PHE A 285 -12.56 -4.76 -12.79
C PHE A 285 -11.76 -6.01 -13.14
N LYS A 286 -11.46 -6.20 -14.42
CA LYS A 286 -10.59 -7.30 -14.88
C LYS A 286 -9.14 -6.90 -14.66
N THR A 287 -8.31 -7.84 -14.24
CA THR A 287 -6.84 -7.66 -14.12
C THR A 287 -6.10 -8.59 -15.07
N GLU A 288 -4.86 -8.26 -15.38
CA GLU A 288 -3.96 -9.09 -16.20
C GLU A 288 -3.11 -10.07 -15.37
N TYR A 289 -3.13 -9.90 -14.05
CA TYR A 289 -2.45 -10.73 -13.06
C TYR A 289 -3.43 -11.50 -12.17
#